data_AF-A0A7R8WMB4-F1
#
_entry.id   AF-A0A7R8WMB4-F1
#
_cell.length_a   1.000
_cell.length_b   1.000
_cell.length_c   1.000
_cell.angle_alpha   90.00
_cell.angle_beta   90.00
_cell.angle_gamma   90.00
#
_symmetry.space_group_name_H-M   'P 1'
#
loop_
_entity.id
_entity.type
_entity.pdbx_description
1 polymer ?
#
loop_
_entity_poly.entity_id
_entity_poly.type
_entity_poly.pdbx_seq_one_letter_code
_entity_poly.pdbx_strand_id
1 'polypeptide(L)'
;MADATGLTPEQKGLLKQSNDIMGKDMAGMGIALFTEVFNKYPEYQKKFRKIADMPVDEAMKTVRMKSHATLVIGALWNLINSINDPDLTMDLLETLGVRHKLMGWLSKSDFDNVFAILLDILKDNAATKGTSDPAGTLDAWKTMLNTIGTEVSKQL
;
A
#
# COMPACT_ATOMS: atom_id res chain seq x y z
N MET A 1 3.77 5.05 -24.35
CA MET A 1 3.20 3.70 -24.14
C MET A 1 3.52 3.28 -22.71
N ALA A 2 2.59 2.61 -22.02
CA ALA A 2 2.87 1.99 -20.73
C ALA A 2 3.67 0.69 -20.94
N ASP A 3 4.51 0.32 -19.96
CA ASP A 3 5.25 -0.94 -19.96
C ASP A 3 4.58 -2.02 -19.09
N ALA A 4 5.31 -3.07 -18.72
CA ALA A 4 4.80 -4.19 -17.92
C ALA A 4 4.20 -3.77 -16.56
N THR A 5 4.60 -2.61 -16.01
CA THR A 5 4.02 -2.07 -14.77
C THR A 5 2.64 -1.41 -14.99
N GLY A 6 2.24 -1.19 -16.25
CA GLY A 6 1.06 -0.42 -16.62
C GLY A 6 1.21 1.10 -16.49
N LEU A 7 2.37 1.59 -16.02
CA LEU A 7 2.62 3.00 -15.78
C LEU A 7 3.21 3.71 -17.00
N THR A 8 2.75 4.94 -17.26
CA THR A 8 3.40 5.85 -18.21
C THR A 8 4.65 6.50 -17.60
N PRO A 9 5.59 7.04 -18.41
CA PRO A 9 6.74 7.78 -17.87
C PRO A 9 6.35 8.95 -16.97
N GLU A 10 5.25 9.63 -17.28
CA GLU A 10 4.69 10.72 -16.48
C GLU A 10 4.18 10.21 -15.12
N GLN A 11 3.38 9.13 -15.11
CA GLN A 11 2.89 8.51 -13.88
C GLN A 11 4.05 8.04 -12.99
N LYS A 12 5.13 7.49 -13.57
CA LYS A 12 6.33 7.12 -12.81
C LYS A 12 6.99 8.32 -12.15
N GLY A 13 7.08 9.44 -12.86
CA GLY A 13 7.59 10.70 -12.31
C GLY A 13 6.77 11.19 -11.11
N LEU A 14 5.44 11.16 -11.25
CA LEU A 14 4.51 11.57 -10.18
C LEU A 14 4.59 10.65 -8.96
N LEU A 15 4.67 9.33 -9.17
CA LEU A 15 4.86 8.37 -8.07
C LEU A 15 6.16 8.66 -7.29
N LYS A 16 7.28 8.88 -7.98
CA LYS A 16 8.56 9.20 -7.34
C LYS A 16 8.52 10.52 -6.57
N GLN A 17 7.98 11.58 -7.17
CA GLN A 17 7.80 12.87 -6.48
C GLN A 17 6.92 12.71 -5.22
N SER A 18 5.80 11.99 -5.35
CA SER A 18 4.90 11.77 -4.21
C SER A 18 5.57 10.97 -3.10
N ASN A 19 6.46 10.03 -3.43
CA ASN A 19 7.24 9.27 -2.47
C ASN A 19 8.20 10.19 -1.68
N ASP A 20 8.92 11.10 -2.34
CA ASP A 20 9.84 12.02 -1.66
C ASP A 20 9.12 12.97 -0.68
N ILE A 21 7.88 13.35 -1.02
CA ILE A 21 7.04 14.24 -0.22
C ILE A 21 6.35 13.49 0.93
N MET A 22 5.71 12.36 0.63
CA MET A 22 4.84 11.64 1.56
C MET A 22 5.58 10.56 2.36
N GLY A 23 6.77 10.14 1.90
CA GLY A 23 7.58 9.06 2.46
C GLY A 23 8.29 9.36 3.77
N LYS A 24 8.21 10.60 4.26
CA LYS A 24 8.92 11.04 5.47
C LYS A 24 8.37 10.44 6.78
N ASP A 25 7.11 10.00 6.79
CA ASP A 25 6.47 9.39 7.98
C ASP A 25 5.79 8.06 7.65
N MET A 26 6.62 7.02 7.52
CA MET A 26 6.21 5.64 7.28
C MET A 26 5.29 5.07 8.34
N ALA A 27 5.68 5.27 9.60
CA ALA A 27 4.98 4.70 10.72
C ALA A 27 3.61 5.38 10.87
N GLY A 28 3.54 6.71 10.78
CA GLY A 28 2.29 7.44 10.84
C GLY A 28 1.33 7.07 9.71
N MET A 29 1.81 7.00 8.47
CA MET A 29 0.97 6.59 7.33
C MET A 29 0.45 5.17 7.48
N GLY A 30 1.31 4.22 7.88
CA GLY A 30 0.89 2.84 8.05
C GLY A 30 -0.08 2.66 9.23
N ILE A 31 0.12 3.39 10.33
CA ILE A 31 -0.82 3.37 11.46
C ILE A 31 -2.16 3.98 11.07
N ALA A 32 -2.19 5.10 10.34
CA ALA A 32 -3.42 5.68 9.82
C ALA A 32 -4.17 4.68 8.94
N LEU A 33 -3.47 4.00 8.01
CA LEU A 33 -4.04 2.97 7.16
C LEU A 33 -4.68 1.84 7.97
N PHE A 34 -3.93 1.20 8.88
CA PHE A 34 -4.46 0.05 9.62
C PHE A 34 -5.53 0.43 10.65
N THR A 35 -5.51 1.66 11.17
CA THR A 35 -6.59 2.19 12.00
C THR A 35 -7.90 2.22 11.22
N GLU A 36 -7.90 2.82 10.04
CA GLU A 36 -9.09 2.91 9.18
C GLU A 36 -9.53 1.52 8.68
N VAL A 37 -8.58 0.66 8.31
CA VAL A 37 -8.86 -0.72 7.89
C VAL A 37 -9.57 -1.50 9.00
N PHE A 38 -9.12 -1.44 10.25
CA PHE A 38 -9.74 -2.18 11.34
C PHE A 38 -11.06 -1.57 11.82
N ASN A 39 -11.21 -0.24 11.72
CA ASN A 39 -12.49 0.41 11.98
C ASN A 39 -13.55 0.01 10.94
N LYS A 40 -13.17 -0.06 9.66
CA LYS A 40 -14.09 -0.39 8.55
C LYS A 40 -14.33 -1.90 8.40
N TYR A 41 -13.32 -2.72 8.66
CA TYR A 41 -13.33 -4.17 8.53
C TYR A 41 -12.80 -4.85 9.81
N PRO A 42 -13.57 -4.87 10.91
CA PRO A 42 -13.11 -5.43 12.19
C PRO A 42 -12.72 -6.91 12.11
N GLU A 43 -13.27 -7.66 11.15
CA GLU A 43 -12.90 -9.04 10.87
C GLU A 43 -11.44 -9.22 10.44
N TYR A 44 -10.81 -8.17 9.87
CA TYR A 44 -9.39 -8.21 9.52
C TYR A 44 -8.51 -8.16 10.76
N GLN A 45 -8.86 -7.35 11.76
CA GLN A 45 -8.13 -7.31 13.03
C GLN A 45 -8.11 -8.68 13.71
N LYS A 46 -9.21 -9.45 13.62
CA LYS A 46 -9.31 -10.80 14.19
C LYS A 46 -8.30 -11.79 13.61
N LYS A 47 -7.75 -11.52 12.42
CA LYS A 47 -6.68 -12.34 11.81
C LYS A 47 -5.32 -12.11 12.50
N PHE A 48 -5.13 -10.96 13.14
CA PHE A 48 -3.95 -10.63 13.92
C PHE A 48 -4.11 -11.14 15.37
N ARG A 49 -3.91 -12.44 15.59
CA ARG A 49 -4.17 -13.16 16.86
C ARG A 49 -3.72 -12.44 18.15
N LYS A 50 -2.63 -11.67 18.10
CA LYS A 50 -2.07 -10.98 19.28
C LYS A 50 -2.78 -9.67 19.64
N ILE A 51 -3.61 -9.14 18.75
CA ILE A 51 -4.37 -7.90 18.92
C ILE A 51 -5.86 -8.08 18.61
N ALA A 52 -6.31 -9.32 18.40
CA ALA A 52 -7.65 -9.64 17.88
C ALA A 52 -8.77 -9.06 18.77
N ASP A 53 -8.55 -9.05 20.09
CA ASP A 53 -9.52 -8.61 21.09
C ASP A 53 -9.14 -7.26 21.73
N MET A 54 -8.12 -6.57 21.20
CA MET A 54 -7.73 -5.24 21.68
C MET A 54 -8.61 -4.16 21.05
N PRO A 55 -8.92 -3.08 21.78
CA PRO A 55 -9.39 -1.83 21.15
C PRO A 55 -8.42 -1.39 20.05
N VAL A 56 -8.94 -0.88 18.92
CA VAL A 56 -8.12 -0.50 17.75
C VAL A 56 -7.02 0.50 18.15
N ASP A 57 -7.36 1.50 18.97
CA ASP A 57 -6.43 2.53 19.41
C ASP A 57 -5.31 1.96 20.31
N GLU A 58 -5.59 0.92 21.09
CA GLU A 58 -4.58 0.20 21.87
C GLU A 58 -3.73 -0.71 20.99
N ALA A 59 -4.35 -1.43 20.05
CA ALA A 59 -3.67 -2.30 19.10
C ALA A 59 -2.62 -1.53 18.28
N MET A 60 -2.96 -0.32 17.83
CA MET A 60 -2.08 0.56 17.04
C MET A 60 -0.89 1.12 17.83
N LYS A 61 -0.97 1.15 19.17
CA LYS A 61 0.14 1.59 20.03
C LYS A 61 1.21 0.51 20.18
N THR A 62 0.89 -0.76 19.89
CA THR A 62 1.83 -1.88 20.04
C THR A 62 3.03 -1.75 19.09
N VAL A 63 4.23 -2.11 19.57
CA VAL A 63 5.45 -2.15 18.73
C VAL A 63 5.25 -3.05 17.51
N ARG A 64 4.52 -4.16 17.69
CA ARG A 64 4.21 -5.10 16.61
C ARG A 64 3.44 -4.44 15.48
N MET A 65 2.38 -3.69 15.78
CA MET A 65 1.60 -3.03 14.74
C MET A 65 2.36 -1.89 14.10
N LYS A 66 3.12 -1.10 14.88
CA LYS A 66 4.02 -0.10 14.31
C LYS A 66 5.02 -0.72 13.33
N SER A 67 5.66 -1.83 13.69
CA SER A 67 6.57 -2.54 12.78
C SER A 67 5.87 -3.08 11.54
N HIS A 68 4.69 -3.70 11.68
CA HIS A 68 3.94 -4.22 10.54
C HIS A 68 3.50 -3.10 9.58
N ALA A 69 2.92 -2.04 10.14
CA ALA A 69 2.51 -0.84 9.43
C ALA A 69 3.67 -0.23 8.62
N THR A 70 4.82 -0.01 9.26
CA THR A 70 6.02 0.50 8.58
C THR A 70 6.50 -0.43 7.46
N LEU A 71 6.47 -1.74 7.66
CA LEU A 71 6.89 -2.71 6.64
C LEU A 71 5.98 -2.70 5.41
N VAL A 72 4.67 -2.53 5.59
CA VAL A 72 3.72 -2.46 4.47
C VAL A 72 3.98 -1.22 3.63
N ILE A 73 4.08 -0.04 4.25
CA ILE A 73 4.35 1.18 3.49
C ILE A 73 5.76 1.15 2.87
N GLY A 74 6.75 0.61 3.61
CA GLY A 74 8.09 0.35 3.10
C GLY A 74 8.12 -0.50 1.82
N ALA A 75 7.30 -1.56 1.76
CA ALA A 75 7.19 -2.41 0.59
C ALA A 75 6.62 -1.65 -0.63
N LEU A 76 5.60 -0.81 -0.43
CA LEU A 76 5.02 0.03 -1.49
C LEU A 76 6.07 1.01 -2.05
N TRP A 77 6.88 1.62 -1.20
CA TRP A 77 7.94 2.52 -1.66
C TRP A 77 9.10 1.81 -2.33
N ASN A 78 9.46 0.61 -1.86
CA ASN A 78 10.46 -0.20 -2.54
C ASN A 78 10.02 -0.51 -3.97
N LEU A 79 8.73 -0.83 -4.17
CA LEU A 79 8.16 -1.00 -5.50
C LEU A 79 8.24 0.30 -6.31
N ILE A 80 7.88 1.46 -5.76
CA ILE A 80 8.01 2.75 -6.46
C ILE A 80 9.46 3.03 -6.86
N ASN A 81 10.43 2.67 -6.03
CA ASN A 81 11.83 2.88 -6.36
C ASN A 81 12.29 1.98 -7.52
N SER A 82 11.69 0.80 -7.68
CA SER A 82 12.00 -0.14 -8.76
C SER A 82 11.29 0.17 -10.08
N ILE A 83 10.23 0.99 -10.14
CA ILE A 83 9.38 1.16 -11.35
C ILE A 83 10.12 1.55 -12.64
N ASN A 84 11.37 2.04 -12.58
CA ASN A 84 12.17 2.31 -13.78
C ASN A 84 12.76 1.04 -14.42
N ASP A 85 12.75 -0.06 -13.68
CA ASP A 85 13.09 -1.42 -14.11
C ASP A 85 11.81 -2.28 -13.98
N PRO A 86 11.04 -2.41 -15.07
CA PRO A 86 9.79 -3.15 -15.05
C PRO A 86 9.97 -4.62 -14.65
N ASP A 87 11.03 -5.28 -15.14
CA ASP A 87 11.27 -6.70 -14.86
C ASP A 87 11.55 -6.91 -13.36
N LEU A 88 12.41 -6.06 -12.77
CA LEU A 88 12.65 -6.07 -11.32
C LEU A 88 11.36 -5.80 -10.53
N THR A 89 10.53 -4.86 -11.00
CA THR A 89 9.27 -4.53 -10.33
C THR A 89 8.31 -5.71 -10.34
N MET A 90 8.18 -6.42 -11.46
CA MET A 90 7.32 -7.59 -11.57
C MET A 90 7.81 -8.76 -10.70
N ASP A 91 9.13 -9.00 -10.64
CA ASP A 91 9.72 -10.02 -9.77
C ASP A 91 9.48 -9.72 -8.27
N LEU A 92 9.58 -8.45 -7.87
CA LEU A 92 9.25 -8.01 -6.51
C LEU A 92 7.76 -8.22 -6.19
N LEU A 93 6.86 -7.97 -7.14
CA LEU A 93 5.42 -8.21 -6.98
C LEU A 93 5.09 -9.71 -6.85
N GLU A 94 5.73 -10.55 -7.64
CA GLU A 94 5.58 -12.01 -7.54
C GLU A 94 6.04 -12.50 -6.16
N THR A 95 7.22 -12.07 -5.71
CA THR A 95 7.74 -12.39 -4.37
C THR A 95 6.77 -11.93 -3.27
N LEU A 96 6.17 -10.75 -3.42
CA LEU A 96 5.17 -10.24 -2.50
C LEU A 96 3.91 -11.12 -2.51
N GLY A 97 3.46 -11.56 -3.68
CA GLY A 97 2.33 -12.47 -3.84
C GLY A 97 2.54 -13.80 -3.13
N VAL A 98 3.69 -14.44 -3.33
CA VAL A 98 4.05 -15.70 -2.66
C VAL A 98 4.00 -15.56 -1.13
N ARG A 99 4.51 -14.43 -0.58
CA ARG A 99 4.47 -14.18 0.87
C ARG A 99 3.04 -14.02 1.41
N HIS A 100 2.13 -13.40 0.65
CA HIS A 100 0.74 -13.24 1.06
C HIS A 100 -0.06 -14.54 0.90
N LYS A 101 0.26 -15.38 -0.09
CA LYS A 101 -0.30 -16.73 -0.22
C LYS A 101 -0.06 -17.57 1.04
N LEU A 102 1.15 -17.48 1.61
CA LEU A 102 1.50 -18.22 2.84
C LEU A 102 0.64 -17.84 4.06
N MET A 103 -0.04 -16.69 4.02
CA MET A 103 -0.97 -16.30 5.10
C MET A 103 -2.28 -17.11 5.03
N GLY A 104 -2.69 -17.57 3.84
CA GLY A 104 -3.80 -18.52 3.64
C GLY A 104 -5.21 -17.98 3.88
N TRP A 105 -5.37 -16.68 4.16
CA TRP A 105 -6.68 -16.06 4.40
C TRP A 105 -6.95 -14.81 3.56
N LEU A 106 -5.96 -14.32 2.82
CA LEU A 106 -6.10 -13.14 1.98
C LEU A 106 -6.67 -13.51 0.61
N SER A 107 -7.62 -12.70 0.16
CA SER A 107 -8.21 -12.75 -1.18
C SER A 107 -7.94 -11.43 -1.92
N LYS A 108 -8.18 -11.41 -3.23
CA LYS A 108 -8.14 -10.17 -4.01
C LYS A 108 -9.05 -9.07 -3.43
N SER A 109 -10.23 -9.45 -2.93
CA SER A 109 -11.16 -8.47 -2.35
C SER A 109 -10.60 -7.80 -1.10
N ASP A 110 -9.76 -8.49 -0.33
CA ASP A 110 -9.13 -7.91 0.86
C ASP A 110 -8.08 -6.86 0.47
N PHE A 111 -7.34 -7.10 -0.62
CA PHE A 111 -6.46 -6.09 -1.20
C PHE A 111 -7.24 -4.89 -1.73
N ASP A 112 -8.32 -5.12 -2.49
CA ASP A 112 -9.16 -4.03 -3.02
C ASP A 112 -9.71 -3.14 -1.87
N ASN A 113 -10.12 -3.76 -0.76
CA ASN A 113 -10.59 -3.06 0.43
C ASN A 113 -9.52 -2.19 1.09
N VAL A 114 -8.29 -2.72 1.26
CA VAL A 114 -7.17 -1.97 1.84
C VAL A 114 -6.71 -0.86 0.89
N PHE A 115 -6.67 -1.12 -0.42
CA PHE A 115 -6.23 -0.15 -1.41
C PHE A 115 -7.19 1.01 -1.57
N ALA A 116 -8.51 0.79 -1.44
CA ALA A 116 -9.48 1.87 -1.41
C ALA A 116 -9.19 2.86 -0.27
N ILE A 117 -8.91 2.35 0.94
CA ILE A 117 -8.58 3.19 2.11
C ILE A 117 -7.24 3.89 1.92
N LEU A 118 -6.22 3.19 1.43
CA LEU A 118 -4.92 3.79 1.14
C LEU A 118 -5.04 4.92 0.12
N LEU A 119 -5.89 4.75 -0.89
CA LEU A 119 -6.10 5.76 -1.91
C LEU A 119 -6.74 7.03 -1.35
N ASP A 120 -7.68 6.89 -0.41
CA ASP A 120 -8.27 8.04 0.31
C ASP A 120 -7.19 8.78 1.13
N ILE A 121 -6.33 8.05 1.85
CA ILE A 121 -5.20 8.62 2.58
C ILE A 121 -4.23 9.35 1.64
N LEU A 122 -3.92 8.76 0.49
CA LEU A 122 -3.03 9.36 -0.51
C LEU A 122 -3.62 10.62 -1.12
N LYS A 123 -4.94 10.64 -1.38
CA LYS A 123 -5.66 11.82 -1.87
C LYS A 123 -5.53 13.00 -0.89
N ASP A 124 -5.74 12.75 0.39
CA ASP A 124 -5.62 13.79 1.43
C ASP A 124 -4.17 14.29 1.55
N ASN A 125 -3.19 13.38 1.47
CA ASN A 125 -1.78 13.76 1.48
C ASN A 125 -1.37 14.55 0.22
N ALA A 126 -1.85 14.18 -0.97
CA ALA A 126 -1.55 14.89 -2.21
C ALA A 126 -2.09 16.33 -2.17
N ALA A 127 -3.31 16.51 -1.67
CA ALA A 127 -3.94 17.81 -1.52
C ALA A 127 -3.22 18.72 -0.49
N THR A 128 -2.66 18.14 0.57
CA THR A 128 -2.12 18.91 1.71
C THR A 128 -0.60 19.07 1.69
N LYS A 129 0.15 18.18 1.04
CA LYS A 129 1.62 18.16 1.06
C LYS A 129 2.29 18.73 -0.21
N GLY A 130 1.50 19.27 -1.15
CA GLY A 130 2.01 20.08 -2.25
C GLY A 130 2.63 19.31 -3.41
N THR A 131 2.05 18.16 -3.80
CA THR A 131 2.40 17.50 -5.07
C THR A 131 2.13 18.44 -6.24
N SER A 132 2.98 18.44 -7.28
CA SER A 132 2.82 19.36 -8.41
C SER A 132 1.56 19.11 -9.24
N ASP A 133 1.09 17.86 -9.23
CA ASP A 133 -0.19 17.45 -9.82
C ASP A 133 -0.88 16.43 -8.89
N PRO A 134 -1.78 16.87 -8.00
CA PRO A 134 -2.51 15.97 -7.11
C PRO A 134 -3.41 14.96 -7.85
N ALA A 135 -4.02 15.37 -8.96
CA ALA A 135 -4.95 14.52 -9.70
C ALA A 135 -4.20 13.42 -10.46
N GLY A 136 -3.14 13.78 -11.19
CA GLY A 136 -2.26 12.83 -11.86
C GLY A 136 -1.52 11.92 -10.88
N THR A 137 -1.13 12.43 -9.71
CA THR A 137 -0.54 11.62 -8.64
C THR A 137 -1.53 10.54 -8.18
N LEU A 138 -2.79 10.92 -7.94
CA LEU A 138 -3.83 9.97 -7.54
C LEU A 138 -4.10 8.93 -8.63
N ASP A 139 -4.12 9.34 -9.90
CA ASP A 139 -4.28 8.44 -11.04
C ASP A 139 -3.11 7.43 -11.16
N ALA A 140 -1.87 7.91 -10.98
CA ALA A 140 -0.69 7.05 -10.98
C ALA A 140 -0.73 6.03 -9.83
N TRP A 141 -1.17 6.44 -8.64
CA TRP A 141 -1.36 5.53 -7.51
C TRP A 141 -2.49 4.51 -7.75
N LYS A 142 -3.61 4.91 -8.35
CA LYS A 142 -4.66 3.94 -8.77
C LYS A 142 -4.12 2.88 -9.70
N THR A 143 -3.34 3.30 -10.70
CA THR A 143 -2.70 2.38 -11.65
C THR A 143 -1.76 1.43 -10.92
N MET A 144 -0.86 1.95 -10.08
CA MET A 144 0.09 1.14 -9.32
C MET A 144 -0.60 0.14 -8.37
N LEU A 145 -1.60 0.58 -7.60
CA LEU A 145 -2.34 -0.29 -6.68
C LEU A 145 -3.13 -1.37 -7.41
N ASN A 146 -3.69 -1.05 -8.58
CA ASN A 146 -4.34 -2.05 -9.42
C ASN A 146 -3.34 -3.09 -9.96
N THR A 147 -2.15 -2.64 -10.40
CA THR A 147 -1.06 -3.55 -10.79
C THR A 147 -0.65 -4.45 -9.63
N ILE A 148 -0.40 -3.88 -8.44
CA ILE A 148 -0.06 -4.66 -7.24
C ILE A 148 -1.14 -5.70 -6.94
N GLY A 149 -2.41 -5.28 -6.88
CA GLY A 149 -3.53 -6.16 -6.56
C GLY A 149 -3.68 -7.29 -7.58
N THR A 150 -3.49 -6.99 -8.87
CA THR A 150 -3.54 -7.98 -9.93
C THR A 150 -2.42 -9.00 -9.81
N GLU A 151 -1.16 -8.54 -9.68
CA GLU A 151 0.01 -9.42 -9.65
C GLU A 151 0.09 -10.26 -8.38
N VAL A 152 -0.17 -9.65 -7.21
CA VAL A 152 -0.19 -10.36 -5.93
C VAL A 152 -1.30 -11.42 -5.92
N SER A 153 -2.47 -11.10 -6.45
CA SER A 153 -3.62 -12.03 -6.45
C SER A 153 -3.45 -13.24 -7.36
N LYS A 154 -2.55 -13.21 -8.34
CA LYS A 154 -2.22 -14.40 -9.15
C LYS A 154 -1.65 -15.54 -8.30
N GLN A 155 -1.08 -15.20 -7.14
CA GLN A 155 -0.44 -16.15 -6.27
C GLN A 155 -1.38 -16.71 -5.19
N LEU A 156 -2.49 -16.04 -4.87
CA LEU A 156 -3.38 -16.37 -3.76
C LEU A 156 -4.20 -17.63 -4.02
#